data_AF-A0A355QA15-F1
#
_entry.id   AF-A0A355QA15-F1
#
_cell.length_a   1.000
_cell.length_b   1.000
_cell.length_c   1.000
_cell.angle_alpha   90.00
_cell.angle_beta   90.00
_cell.angle_gamma   90.00
#
_symmetry.space_group_name_H-M   'P 1'
#
loop_
_entity.id
_entity.type
_entity.pdbx_description
1 polymer ?
#
loop_
_entity_poly.entity_id
_entity_poly.type
_entity_poly.pdbx_seq_one_letter_code
_entity_poly.pdbx_strand_id
1 'polypeptide(L)'
;MSSFSNLIFTNLIFLCFITSSLFANENVDTRLSLGVETRYFKNPPKWAGQSTDDFQNSVEGFFEVFYPLDSNHSVTINPFFRKDEIDENRDLLDVREGYWLFESDLIEVLVGVDTVFWGVTESINLVDVINQTDAGDFSGDQKLGQPMINLKFLPEYGTFSFYLLPYFRERSFSGYEGRFRGATVIEKNDSEFESADALHNLDVALRYSHYFADIDFGLSYFKGTSREP
;
A
#
# COMPACT_ATOMS: atom_id res chain seq x y z
N MET A 1 -10.63 -30.43 4.71
CA MET A 1 -9.29 -30.47 4.07
C MET A 1 -9.49 -30.51 2.57
N SER A 2 -9.62 -29.35 1.93
CA SER A 2 -9.79 -29.21 0.48
C SER A 2 -8.47 -28.76 -0.11
N SER A 3 -7.92 -29.62 -0.97
CA SER A 3 -6.64 -29.49 -1.66
C SER A 3 -6.47 -28.14 -2.36
N PHE A 4 -5.43 -27.39 -1.97
CA PHE A 4 -4.89 -26.23 -2.69
C PHE A 4 -4.05 -26.65 -3.92
N SER A 5 -4.40 -27.75 -4.59
CA SER A 5 -3.62 -28.24 -5.73
C SER A 5 -4.17 -27.70 -7.04
N ASN A 6 -3.32 -26.92 -7.73
CA ASN A 6 -3.34 -26.60 -9.16
C ASN A 6 -3.94 -25.24 -9.55
N LEU A 7 -3.27 -24.14 -9.18
CA LEU A 7 -3.21 -22.96 -10.03
C LEU A 7 -1.83 -22.89 -10.68
N ILE A 8 -1.77 -23.24 -11.97
CA ILE A 8 -0.61 -22.96 -12.81
C ILE A 8 -0.93 -21.64 -13.51
N PHE A 9 -0.28 -20.57 -13.06
CA PHE A 9 -0.34 -19.23 -13.64
C PHE A 9 0.71 -19.12 -14.73
N THR A 10 0.35 -18.64 -15.92
CA THR A 10 1.38 -18.30 -16.91
C THR A 10 0.90 -17.23 -17.88
N ASN A 11 1.24 -15.97 -17.59
CA ASN A 11 1.98 -15.04 -18.45
C ASN A 11 1.81 -13.62 -17.88
N LEU A 12 2.74 -13.23 -17.01
CA LEU A 12 2.90 -11.84 -16.60
C LEU A 12 3.86 -11.21 -17.62
N ILE A 13 3.35 -10.44 -18.57
CA ILE A 13 4.19 -9.59 -19.42
C ILE A 13 4.31 -8.24 -18.70
N PHE A 14 5.33 -8.12 -17.85
CA PHE A 14 5.71 -6.84 -17.27
C PHE A 14 6.56 -6.07 -18.27
N LEU A 15 5.96 -5.23 -19.11
CA LEU A 15 6.71 -4.27 -19.92
C LEU A 15 7.09 -3.06 -19.04
N CYS A 16 8.17 -3.20 -18.26
CA CYS A 16 8.72 -2.07 -17.53
C CYS A 16 9.43 -1.12 -18.49
N PHE A 17 8.78 -0.01 -18.84
CA PHE A 17 9.48 1.12 -19.44
C PHE A 17 10.07 1.97 -18.32
N ILE A 18 11.32 1.71 -17.94
CA ILE A 18 12.09 2.65 -17.10
C ILE A 18 12.53 3.77 -18.03
N THR A 19 11.79 4.88 -18.04
CA THR A 19 12.27 6.10 -18.68
C THR A 19 13.14 6.87 -17.70
N SER A 20 14.40 7.08 -18.05
CA SER A 20 15.29 8.04 -17.40
C SER A 20 14.68 9.45 -17.47
N SER A 21 14.76 10.20 -16.36
CA SER A 21 14.53 11.66 -16.20
C SER A 21 13.71 12.31 -17.34
N LEU A 22 12.38 12.32 -17.20
CA LEU A 22 11.47 12.99 -18.14
C LEU A 22 11.66 14.52 -18.16
N PHE A 23 12.23 15.08 -17.08
CA PHE A 23 12.51 16.51 -16.95
C PHE A 23 14.02 16.76 -16.98
N ALA A 24 14.44 17.81 -17.70
CA ALA A 24 15.83 18.22 -17.87
C ALA A 24 16.42 18.97 -16.67
N ASN A 25 15.82 18.85 -15.48
CA ASN A 25 16.32 19.47 -14.26
C ASN A 25 17.18 18.43 -13.52
N GLU A 26 18.47 18.70 -13.36
CA GLU A 26 19.45 17.75 -12.79
C GLU A 26 19.13 17.31 -11.35
N ASN A 27 18.24 18.03 -10.66
CA ASN A 27 17.85 17.73 -9.28
C ASN A 27 16.52 16.97 -9.17
N VAL A 28 15.76 16.73 -10.25
CA VAL A 28 14.46 16.05 -10.16
C VAL A 28 14.60 14.61 -10.64
N ASP A 29 14.37 13.66 -9.74
CA ASP A 29 14.32 12.25 -10.09
C ASP A 29 12.88 11.85 -10.42
N THR A 30 12.70 11.12 -11.51
CA THR A 30 11.38 10.65 -11.93
C THR A 30 11.42 9.19 -12.32
N ARG A 31 10.37 8.46 -11.96
CA ARG A 31 10.19 7.05 -12.33
C ARG A 31 8.76 6.83 -12.84
N LEU A 32 8.63 6.25 -14.02
CA LEU A 32 7.35 5.83 -14.57
C LEU A 32 7.34 4.31 -14.65
N SER A 33 6.21 3.70 -14.28
CA SER A 33 5.94 2.31 -14.59
C SER A 33 4.52 2.18 -15.13
N LEU A 34 4.38 1.37 -16.18
CA LEU A 34 3.10 1.00 -16.76
C LEU A 34 3.09 -0.52 -16.91
N GLY A 35 2.03 -1.15 -16.43
CA GLY A 35 1.81 -2.58 -16.47
C GLY A 35 0.51 -2.91 -17.19
N VAL A 36 0.52 -4.02 -17.92
CA VAL A 36 -0.69 -4.66 -18.43
C VAL A 36 -0.70 -6.08 -17.86
N GLU A 37 -1.75 -6.40 -17.12
CA GLU A 37 -2.02 -7.74 -16.63
C GLU A 37 -3.09 -8.38 -17.51
N THR A 38 -2.87 -9.61 -17.95
CA THR A 38 -3.89 -10.47 -18.55
C THR A 38 -3.99 -11.75 -17.75
N ARG A 39 -5.22 -12.18 -17.50
CA ARG A 39 -5.49 -13.33 -16.66
C ARG A 39 -6.46 -14.26 -17.34
N TYR A 40 -6.11 -15.54 -17.33
CA TYR A 40 -6.95 -16.60 -17.86
C TYR A 40 -7.55 -17.45 -16.74
N PHE A 41 -8.87 -17.68 -16.79
CA PHE A 41 -9.61 -18.53 -15.86
C PHE A 41 -9.90 -19.88 -16.48
N LYS A 42 -9.23 -20.92 -16.00
CA LYS A 42 -9.49 -22.31 -16.43
C LYS A 42 -10.83 -22.85 -15.94
N ASN A 43 -11.30 -22.36 -14.79
CA ASN A 43 -12.49 -22.89 -14.12
C ASN A 43 -13.67 -21.93 -14.31
N PRO A 44 -14.92 -22.45 -14.37
CA PRO A 44 -16.11 -21.61 -14.38
C PRO A 44 -16.22 -20.77 -13.09
N PRO A 45 -17.07 -19.73 -13.08
CA PRO A 45 -17.27 -18.90 -11.90
C PRO A 45 -17.69 -19.73 -10.70
N LYS A 46 -17.08 -19.43 -9.54
CA LYS A 46 -17.31 -20.18 -8.31
C LYS A 46 -18.56 -19.70 -7.59
N TRP A 47 -18.83 -18.40 -7.64
CA TRP A 47 -19.95 -17.77 -6.96
C TRP A 47 -20.92 -17.15 -7.97
N ALA A 48 -22.20 -17.09 -7.59
CA ALA A 48 -23.21 -16.40 -8.37
C ALA A 48 -22.82 -14.93 -8.56
N GLY A 49 -22.94 -14.41 -9.77
CA GLY A 49 -22.64 -13.02 -10.11
C GLY A 49 -21.24 -12.74 -10.63
N GLN A 50 -20.30 -13.68 -10.47
CA GLN A 50 -18.96 -13.52 -11.04
C GLN A 50 -19.01 -13.55 -12.57
N SER A 51 -18.14 -12.77 -13.22
CA SER A 51 -18.04 -12.79 -14.68
C SER A 51 -17.80 -14.20 -15.22
N THR A 52 -18.43 -14.52 -16.34
CA THR A 52 -18.25 -15.75 -17.10
C THR A 52 -17.08 -15.68 -18.08
N ASP A 53 -16.41 -14.54 -18.18
CA ASP A 53 -15.32 -14.36 -19.12
C ASP A 53 -14.10 -15.19 -18.71
N ASP A 54 -13.50 -15.83 -19.70
CA ASP A 54 -12.31 -16.64 -19.52
C ASP A 54 -11.05 -15.77 -19.37
N PHE A 55 -11.11 -14.51 -19.79
CA PHE A 55 -9.99 -13.58 -19.73
C PHE A 55 -10.39 -12.31 -18.98
N GLN A 56 -9.50 -11.81 -18.13
CA GLN A 56 -9.61 -10.51 -17.46
C GLN A 56 -8.32 -9.73 -17.71
N ASN A 57 -8.45 -8.53 -18.26
CA ASN A 57 -7.31 -7.64 -18.43
C ASN A 57 -7.40 -6.48 -17.45
N SER A 58 -6.24 -5.99 -17.03
CA SER A 58 -6.14 -4.73 -16.29
C SER A 58 -4.89 -3.98 -16.71
N VAL A 59 -4.96 -2.66 -16.62
CA VAL A 59 -3.81 -1.78 -16.80
C VAL A 59 -3.55 -1.03 -15.51
N GLU A 60 -2.29 -0.88 -15.16
CA GLU A 60 -1.90 -0.15 -13.96
C GLU A 60 -0.61 0.61 -14.18
N GLY A 61 -0.32 1.55 -13.30
CA GLY A 61 0.92 2.27 -13.36
C GLY A 61 1.08 3.25 -12.22
N PHE A 62 2.31 3.70 -12.07
CA PHE A 62 2.64 4.77 -11.15
C PHE A 62 3.60 5.75 -11.80
N PHE A 63 3.58 6.97 -11.31
CA PHE A 63 4.54 7.99 -11.69
C PHE A 63 5.09 8.64 -10.43
N GLU A 64 6.36 8.40 -10.16
CA GLU A 64 7.09 8.88 -9.01
C GLU A 64 7.89 10.12 -9.41
N VAL A 65 7.82 11.16 -8.58
CA VAL A 65 8.64 12.36 -8.63
C VAL A 65 9.27 12.53 -7.27
N PHE A 66 10.60 12.54 -7.23
CA PHE A 66 11.38 12.94 -6.08
C PHE A 66 12.05 14.28 -6.37
N TYR A 67 11.91 15.22 -5.44
CA TYR A 67 12.46 16.55 -5.56
C TYR A 67 13.15 16.99 -4.26
N PRO A 68 14.49 17.08 -4.23
CA PRO A 68 15.23 17.70 -3.15
C PRO A 68 15.03 19.23 -3.22
N LEU A 69 14.57 19.80 -2.12
CA LEU A 69 14.42 21.24 -1.94
C LEU A 69 15.76 21.86 -1.54
N ASP A 70 16.49 21.18 -0.65
CA ASP A 70 17.82 21.52 -0.18
C ASP A 70 18.54 20.28 0.41
N SER A 71 19.56 20.46 1.24
CA SER A 71 20.35 19.36 1.81
C SER A 71 19.61 18.49 2.82
N ASN A 72 18.51 18.99 3.39
CA ASN A 72 17.79 18.33 4.47
C ASN A 72 16.31 18.13 4.16
N HIS A 73 15.81 18.76 3.10
CA HIS A 73 14.40 18.76 2.75
C HIS A 73 14.15 18.17 1.37
N SER A 74 13.12 17.32 1.24
CA SER A 74 12.67 16.76 -0.03
C SER A 74 11.15 16.63 -0.09
N VAL A 75 10.64 16.43 -1.30
CA VAL A 75 9.22 16.14 -1.58
C VAL A 75 9.16 14.94 -2.51
N THR A 76 8.30 13.97 -2.16
CA THR A 76 7.98 12.81 -3.00
C THR A 76 6.50 12.82 -3.36
N ILE A 77 6.20 12.56 -4.63
CA ILE A 77 4.84 12.39 -5.13
C ILE A 77 4.80 11.15 -6.01
N ASN A 78 3.94 10.18 -5.66
CA ASN A 78 3.80 8.89 -6.33
C ASN A 78 2.31 8.53 -6.54
N PRO A 79 1.61 9.19 -7.48
CA PRO A 79 0.30 8.74 -7.95
C PRO A 79 0.38 7.34 -8.56
N PHE A 80 -0.62 6.54 -8.23
CA PHE A 80 -0.87 5.21 -8.75
C PHE A 80 -2.27 5.15 -9.36
N PHE A 81 -2.41 4.42 -10.46
CA PHE A 81 -3.71 4.10 -11.03
C PHE A 81 -3.79 2.63 -11.42
N ARG A 82 -5.02 2.10 -11.36
CA ARG A 82 -5.41 0.80 -11.88
C ARG A 82 -6.77 0.92 -12.54
N LYS A 83 -6.91 0.31 -13.72
CA LYS A 83 -8.18 0.14 -14.42
C LYS A 83 -8.34 -1.33 -14.78
N ASP A 84 -9.42 -1.92 -14.30
CA ASP A 84 -9.80 -3.31 -14.58
C ASP A 84 -10.91 -3.36 -15.62
N GLU A 85 -10.88 -4.39 -16.48
CA GLU A 85 -11.89 -4.58 -17.52
C GLU A 85 -13.21 -5.15 -16.99
N ILE A 86 -13.16 -5.96 -15.93
CA ILE A 86 -14.31 -6.74 -15.44
C ILE A 86 -14.83 -6.20 -14.11
N ASP A 87 -13.94 -5.89 -13.18
CA ASP A 87 -14.29 -5.57 -11.80
C ASP A 87 -14.01 -4.10 -11.49
N GLU A 88 -15.01 -3.25 -11.69
CA GLU A 88 -14.91 -1.81 -11.44
C GLU A 88 -14.53 -1.47 -9.99
N ASN A 89 -14.76 -2.37 -9.02
CA ASN A 89 -14.34 -2.14 -7.64
C ASN A 89 -12.81 -2.24 -7.47
N ARG A 90 -12.12 -2.89 -8.41
CA ARG A 90 -10.64 -2.89 -8.49
C ARG A 90 -10.08 -1.61 -9.07
N ASP A 91 -10.89 -0.78 -9.73
CA ASP A 91 -10.43 0.51 -10.22
C ASP A 91 -9.97 1.37 -9.05
N LEU A 92 -8.74 1.84 -9.17
CA LEU A 92 -8.08 2.59 -8.11
C LEU A 92 -7.37 3.78 -8.71
N LEU A 93 -7.64 4.95 -8.14
CA LEU A 93 -6.79 6.13 -8.28
C LEU A 93 -6.32 6.47 -6.88
N ASP A 94 -5.01 6.43 -6.67
CA ASP A 94 -4.40 6.60 -5.37
C ASP A 94 -3.18 7.52 -5.45
N VAL A 95 -2.87 8.21 -4.36
CA VAL A 95 -1.56 8.75 -4.06
C VAL A 95 -0.92 7.81 -3.04
N ARG A 96 -0.05 6.90 -3.51
CA ARG A 96 0.63 5.92 -2.64
C ARG A 96 1.60 6.64 -1.72
N GLU A 97 2.29 7.65 -2.26
CA GLU A 97 3.19 8.54 -1.53
C GLU A 97 2.97 9.98 -2.00
N GLY A 98 3.01 10.91 -1.06
CA GLY A 98 2.73 12.32 -1.28
C GLY A 98 3.10 13.08 -0.03
N TYR A 99 4.40 13.30 0.18
CA TYR A 99 4.91 13.80 1.46
C TYR A 99 6.06 14.78 1.29
N TRP A 100 6.20 15.63 2.31
CA TRP A 100 7.42 16.38 2.58
C TRP A 100 8.22 15.64 3.64
N LEU A 101 9.54 15.60 3.45
CA LEU A 101 10.47 14.94 4.34
C LEU A 101 11.56 15.93 4.75
N PHE A 102 11.84 15.97 6.06
CA PHE A 102 13.03 16.58 6.64
C PHE A 102 13.90 15.49 7.25
N GLU A 103 15.19 15.51 6.96
CA GLU A 103 16.17 14.54 7.47
C GLU A 103 17.40 15.27 8.00
N SER A 104 17.91 14.77 9.12
CA SER A 104 19.15 15.20 9.77
C SER A 104 19.81 13.99 10.43
N ASP A 105 21.00 14.18 11.00
CA ASP A 105 21.78 13.07 11.57
C ASP A 105 21.03 12.23 12.62
N LEU A 106 20.09 12.82 13.37
CA LEU A 106 19.39 12.15 14.46
C LEU A 106 17.86 12.22 14.37
N ILE A 107 17.32 13.02 13.45
CA ILE A 107 15.88 13.28 13.38
C ILE A 107 15.42 13.23 11.93
N GLU A 108 14.34 12.49 11.69
CA GLU A 108 13.56 12.52 10.45
C GLU A 108 12.11 12.93 10.77
N VAL A 109 11.54 13.80 9.95
CA VAL A 109 10.13 14.20 10.03
C VAL A 109 9.50 14.06 8.65
N LEU A 110 8.49 13.21 8.55
CA LEU A 110 7.66 13.06 7.37
C LEU A 110 6.26 13.61 7.65
N VAL A 111 5.74 14.41 6.72
CA VAL A 111 4.36 14.93 6.76
C VAL A 111 3.72 14.73 5.39
N GLY A 112 2.65 13.94 5.33
CA GLY A 112 1.92 13.70 4.08
C GLY A 112 1.25 12.34 4.05
N VAL A 113 1.20 11.72 2.87
CA VAL A 113 0.72 10.36 2.65
C VAL A 113 1.92 9.46 2.38
N ASP A 114 2.05 8.36 3.10
CA ASP A 114 3.19 7.45 2.95
C ASP A 114 2.81 5.98 3.16
N THR A 115 3.63 5.07 2.62
CA THR A 115 3.53 3.63 2.85
C THR A 115 4.70 3.17 3.71
N VAL A 116 4.41 2.79 4.96
CA VAL A 116 5.44 2.32 5.89
C VAL A 116 5.92 0.94 5.46
N PHE A 117 7.24 0.75 5.38
CA PHE A 117 7.86 -0.57 5.22
C PHE A 117 8.84 -0.81 6.37
N TRP A 118 8.77 -1.99 6.98
CA TRP A 118 9.78 -2.48 7.91
C TRP A 118 10.37 -3.79 7.38
N GLY A 119 11.59 -4.12 7.82
CA GLY A 119 12.30 -5.31 7.37
C GLY A 119 11.49 -6.61 7.54
N VAL A 120 11.81 -7.60 6.72
CA VAL A 120 11.06 -8.86 6.45
C VAL A 120 10.96 -9.81 7.66
N THR A 121 11.40 -9.42 8.85
CA THR A 121 11.69 -10.34 9.96
C THR A 121 10.76 -10.25 11.17
N GLU A 122 9.71 -9.43 11.13
CA GLU A 122 8.75 -9.35 12.24
C GLU A 122 7.47 -10.16 12.00
N SER A 123 7.11 -10.97 12.99
CA SER A 123 5.95 -11.89 12.95
C SER A 123 4.60 -11.18 13.21
N ILE A 124 4.62 -9.90 13.58
CA ILE A 124 3.45 -9.02 13.72
C ILE A 124 3.85 -7.65 13.19
N ASN A 125 3.39 -7.32 12.00
CA ASN A 125 3.74 -6.07 11.33
C ASN A 125 2.79 -4.97 11.79
N LEU A 126 3.23 -4.04 12.66
CA LEU A 126 2.49 -2.77 12.85
C LEU A 126 2.35 -2.03 11.50
N VAL A 127 3.20 -2.35 10.51
CA VAL A 127 3.02 -1.92 9.11
C VAL A 127 1.62 -2.25 8.61
N ASP A 128 1.12 -3.46 8.89
CA ASP A 128 -0.23 -3.89 8.51
C ASP A 128 -1.32 -3.14 9.31
N VAL A 129 -0.94 -2.59 10.46
CA VAL A 129 -1.80 -1.76 11.34
C VAL A 129 -1.77 -0.28 10.94
N ILE A 130 -0.77 0.19 10.20
CA ILE A 130 -0.73 1.57 9.70
C ILE A 130 -1.30 1.62 8.29
N ASN A 131 -0.75 0.81 7.39
CA ASN A 131 -1.13 0.76 5.98
C ASN A 131 -2.05 -0.43 5.68
N GLN A 132 -3.27 -0.11 5.25
CA GLN A 132 -4.23 -1.10 4.77
C GLN A 132 -3.71 -1.81 3.52
N THR A 133 -3.99 -3.11 3.42
CA THR A 133 -3.75 -3.87 2.18
C THR A 133 -4.80 -3.54 1.13
N ASP A 134 -4.38 -3.28 -0.10
CA ASP A 134 -5.27 -3.19 -1.25
C ASP A 134 -5.82 -4.59 -1.58
N ALA A 135 -6.99 -4.97 -1.06
CA ALA A 135 -7.56 -6.30 -1.31
C ALA A 135 -8.31 -6.39 -2.65
N GLY A 136 -8.40 -5.28 -3.40
CA GLY A 136 -8.69 -5.32 -4.83
C GLY A 136 -7.48 -5.75 -5.67
N ASP A 137 -6.28 -5.69 -5.10
CA ASP A 137 -5.09 -6.28 -5.68
C ASP A 137 -5.08 -7.79 -5.52
N PHE A 138 -4.70 -8.50 -6.58
CA PHE A 138 -4.71 -9.96 -6.55
C PHE A 138 -3.54 -10.56 -5.75
N SER A 139 -2.36 -9.91 -5.73
CA SER A 139 -1.23 -10.42 -4.95
C SER A 139 -1.52 -10.37 -3.46
N GLY A 140 -2.33 -9.39 -3.02
CA GLY A 140 -2.61 -9.13 -1.61
C GLY A 140 -1.45 -8.50 -0.85
N ASP A 141 -0.32 -8.25 -1.53
CA ASP A 141 0.89 -7.70 -0.93
C ASP A 141 0.98 -6.17 -1.08
N GLN A 142 0.13 -5.59 -1.94
CA GLN A 142 0.10 -4.15 -2.18
C GLN A 142 -0.55 -3.39 -1.01
N LYS A 143 0.06 -2.28 -0.61
CA LYS A 143 -0.36 -1.44 0.53
C LYS A 143 -0.82 -0.07 0.08
N LEU A 144 -1.94 0.41 0.63
CA LEU A 144 -2.46 1.76 0.38
C LEU A 144 -1.66 2.79 1.18
N GLY A 145 -1.43 3.97 0.58
CA GLY A 145 -0.79 5.09 1.27
C GLY A 145 -1.63 5.57 2.46
N GLN A 146 -1.00 6.01 3.54
CA GLN A 146 -1.68 6.42 4.76
C GLN A 146 -1.30 7.87 5.09
N PRO A 147 -2.27 8.80 5.23
CA PRO A 147 -2.01 10.12 5.77
C PRO A 147 -1.38 10.02 7.16
N MET A 148 -0.23 10.67 7.36
CA MET A 148 0.51 10.62 8.61
C MET A 148 1.43 11.82 8.84
N ILE A 149 1.74 12.03 10.11
CA ILE A 149 2.97 12.67 10.55
C ILE A 149 3.82 11.57 11.20
N ASN A 150 5.04 11.39 10.72
CA ASN A 150 5.98 10.42 11.26
C ASN A 150 7.24 11.14 11.72
N LEU A 151 7.50 11.10 13.03
CA LEU A 151 8.73 11.59 13.64
C LEU A 151 9.60 10.41 14.01
N LYS A 152 10.82 10.35 13.47
CA LYS A 152 11.83 9.37 13.88
C LYS A 152 12.97 10.06 14.61
N PHE A 153 13.41 9.46 15.70
CA PHE A 153 14.65 9.79 16.39
C PHE A 153 15.61 8.60 16.28
N LEU A 154 16.82 8.84 15.77
CA LEU A 154 17.77 7.80 15.33
C LEU A 154 19.10 7.83 16.10
N PRO A 155 19.11 7.68 17.44
CA PRO A 155 20.36 7.56 18.19
C PRO A 155 21.07 6.22 17.93
N GLU A 156 22.34 6.12 18.33
CA GLU A 156 23.15 4.91 18.15
C GLU A 156 22.57 3.64 18.81
N TYR A 157 21.71 3.81 19.82
CA TYR A 157 21.07 2.71 20.56
C TYR A 157 19.69 2.31 20.01
N GLY A 158 19.33 2.76 18.81
CA GLY A 158 18.13 2.32 18.09
C GLY A 158 17.28 3.46 17.55
N THR A 159 16.16 3.13 16.92
CA THR A 159 15.25 4.07 16.28
C THR A 159 13.93 4.13 17.05
N PHE A 160 13.48 5.34 17.34
CA PHE A 160 12.16 5.60 17.91
C PHE A 160 11.30 6.27 16.85
N SER A 161 10.19 5.66 16.48
CA SER A 161 9.23 6.21 15.51
C SER A 161 7.90 6.52 16.19
N PHE A 162 7.39 7.72 15.93
CA PHE A 162 6.13 8.23 16.45
C PHE A 162 5.23 8.60 15.28
N TYR A 163 4.08 7.94 15.18
CA TYR A 163 3.12 8.13 14.10
C TYR A 163 1.85 8.77 14.62
N LEU A 164 1.40 9.83 13.95
CA LEU A 164 0.07 10.41 14.09
C LEU A 164 -0.68 10.21 12.79
N LEU A 165 -1.82 9.52 12.83
CA LEU A 165 -2.61 9.16 11.65
C LEU A 165 -3.96 9.87 11.75
N PRO A 166 -4.13 11.05 11.14
CA PRO A 166 -5.32 11.89 11.32
C PRO A 166 -6.54 11.42 10.50
N TYR A 167 -6.36 10.43 9.62
CA TYR A 167 -7.40 9.98 8.72
C TYR A 167 -7.32 8.48 8.51
N PHE A 168 -8.40 7.77 8.79
CA PHE A 168 -8.49 6.35 8.50
C PHE A 168 -8.76 6.12 7.02
N ARG A 169 -7.96 5.24 6.42
CA ARG A 169 -8.15 4.85 5.03
C ARG A 169 -8.91 3.53 4.96
N GLU A 170 -9.96 3.49 4.16
CA GLU A 170 -10.71 2.25 3.93
C GLU A 170 -9.94 1.30 3.02
N ARG A 171 -10.26 0.00 3.17
CA ARG A 171 -9.69 -1.08 2.38
C ARG A 171 -10.46 -1.23 1.07
N SER A 172 -9.76 -1.39 -0.05
CA SER A 172 -10.36 -1.79 -1.33
C SER A 172 -10.68 -3.29 -1.33
N PHE A 173 -11.77 -3.70 -1.99
CA PHE A 173 -12.17 -5.09 -2.14
C PHE A 173 -12.62 -5.37 -3.57
N SER A 174 -12.47 -6.62 -4.03
CA SER A 174 -13.07 -7.07 -5.29
C SER A 174 -14.59 -7.03 -5.23
N GLY A 175 -15.22 -6.59 -6.32
CA GLY A 175 -16.65 -6.40 -6.44
C GLY A 175 -17.41 -7.65 -6.85
N TYR A 176 -18.72 -7.49 -7.02
CA TYR A 176 -19.66 -8.57 -7.32
C TYR A 176 -19.25 -9.45 -8.52
N GLU A 177 -18.78 -8.81 -9.60
CA GLU A 177 -18.34 -9.48 -10.83
C GLU A 177 -16.92 -10.03 -10.74
N GLY A 178 -16.17 -9.60 -9.72
CA GLY A 178 -14.80 -9.99 -9.44
C GLY A 178 -14.62 -11.51 -9.34
N ARG A 179 -13.72 -12.04 -10.16
CA ARG A 179 -13.39 -13.47 -10.18
C ARG A 179 -12.62 -13.91 -8.93
N PHE A 180 -11.91 -12.99 -8.28
CA PHE A 180 -11.11 -13.20 -7.07
C PHE A 180 -11.71 -12.57 -5.82
N ARG A 181 -12.99 -12.86 -5.55
CA ARG A 181 -13.65 -12.45 -4.31
C ARG A 181 -14.00 -13.62 -3.39
N GLY A 182 -14.29 -13.28 -2.13
CA GLY A 182 -14.92 -14.17 -1.16
C GLY A 182 -16.36 -14.54 -1.52
N ALA A 183 -16.95 -15.46 -0.75
CA ALA A 183 -18.36 -15.83 -0.90
C ALA A 183 -19.28 -14.64 -0.61
N THR A 184 -18.94 -13.87 0.43
CA THR A 184 -19.57 -12.59 0.77
C THR A 184 -18.98 -11.50 -0.11
N VAL A 185 -19.86 -10.75 -0.78
CA VAL A 185 -19.50 -9.56 -1.55
C VAL A 185 -19.41 -8.42 -0.55
N ILE A 186 -18.28 -7.72 -0.55
CA ILE A 186 -18.09 -6.52 0.26
C ILE A 186 -18.25 -5.34 -0.69
N GLU A 187 -19.28 -4.54 -0.45
CA GLU A 187 -19.53 -3.35 -1.25
C GLU A 187 -18.53 -2.24 -0.90
N LYS A 188 -18.14 -1.46 -1.91
CA LYS A 188 -17.23 -0.33 -1.73
C LYS A 188 -17.95 0.76 -0.90
N ASN A 189 -17.30 1.25 0.15
CA ASN A 189 -17.79 2.27 1.09
C ASN A 189 -18.87 1.81 2.10
N ASP A 190 -18.99 0.51 2.39
CA ASP A 190 -19.90 -0.02 3.43
C ASP A 190 -19.17 -0.36 4.74
N SER A 191 -18.14 0.42 5.09
CA SER A 191 -17.35 0.17 6.30
C SER A 191 -18.11 0.61 7.56
N GLU A 192 -18.18 -0.26 8.55
CA GLU A 192 -18.68 0.08 9.90
C GLU A 192 -17.51 0.54 10.79
N PHE A 193 -17.69 1.65 11.52
CA PHE A 193 -16.66 2.22 12.39
C PHE A 193 -17.07 2.14 13.86
N GLU A 194 -16.16 1.72 14.73
CA GLU A 194 -16.37 1.74 16.19
C GLU A 194 -16.35 3.17 16.77
N SER A 195 -15.63 4.10 16.12
CA SER A 195 -15.53 5.50 16.54
C SER A 195 -16.60 6.37 15.88
N ALA A 196 -17.17 7.31 16.64
CA ALA A 196 -18.12 8.30 16.13
C ALA A 196 -17.50 9.25 15.09
N ASP A 197 -16.18 9.44 15.14
CA ASP A 197 -15.43 10.27 14.19
C ASP A 197 -15.07 9.51 12.91
N ALA A 198 -15.39 8.21 12.84
CA ALA A 198 -15.24 7.32 11.68
C ALA A 198 -13.89 7.51 10.96
N LEU A 199 -13.91 8.08 9.75
CA LEU A 199 -12.74 8.33 8.91
C LEU A 199 -11.75 9.37 9.46
N HIS A 200 -12.16 10.22 10.40
CA HIS A 200 -11.32 11.30 10.95
C HIS A 200 -10.81 10.99 12.36
N ASN A 201 -10.90 9.72 12.78
CA ASN A 201 -10.34 9.29 14.05
C ASN A 201 -8.81 9.46 14.04
N LEU A 202 -8.27 10.17 15.03
CA LEU A 202 -6.82 10.31 15.20
C LEU A 202 -6.25 9.04 15.83
N ASP A 203 -5.56 8.24 15.02
CA ASP A 203 -4.82 7.07 15.51
C ASP A 203 -3.36 7.45 15.83
N VAL A 204 -2.76 6.72 16.77
CA VAL A 204 -1.36 6.92 17.16
C VAL A 204 -0.64 5.58 17.20
N ALA A 205 0.58 5.55 16.66
CA ALA A 205 1.46 4.39 16.73
C ALA A 205 2.85 4.79 17.24
N LEU A 206 3.46 3.90 18.02
CA LEU A 206 4.81 4.04 18.53
C LEU A 206 5.61 2.79 18.17
N ARG A 207 6.86 2.97 17.78
CA ARG A 207 7.82 1.88 17.60
C ARG A 207 9.17 2.26 18.18
N TYR A 208 9.79 1.31 18.86
CA TYR A 208 11.22 1.29 19.09
C TYR A 208 11.80 0.07 18.38
N SER A 209 12.89 0.23 17.65
CA SER A 209 13.62 -0.89 17.03
C SER A 209 15.12 -0.72 17.17
N HIS A 210 15.84 -1.81 17.37
CA HIS A 210 17.29 -1.81 17.45
C HIS A 210 17.85 -3.12 16.92
N TYR A 211 19.00 -3.04 16.27
CA TYR A 211 19.74 -4.21 15.83
C TYR A 211 21.00 -4.34 16.68
N PHE A 212 21.27 -5.56 17.15
CA PHE A 212 22.50 -5.89 17.86
C PHE A 212 23.12 -7.16 17.24
N ALA A 213 24.28 -6.99 16.59
CA ALA A 213 24.91 -8.02 15.77
C ALA A 213 23.92 -8.57 14.72
N ASP A 214 23.53 -9.83 14.84
CA ASP A 214 22.61 -10.51 13.91
C ASP A 214 21.15 -10.57 14.43
N ILE A 215 20.85 -9.91 15.55
CA ILE A 215 19.52 -9.92 16.17
C ILE A 215 18.86 -8.56 15.96
N ASP A 216 17.68 -8.57 15.33
CA ASP A 216 16.77 -7.44 15.26
C ASP A 216 15.64 -7.64 16.29
N PHE A 217 15.32 -6.58 17.04
CA PHE A 217 14.15 -6.57 17.91
C PHE A 217 13.43 -5.23 17.83
N GLY A 218 12.10 -5.31 17.83
CA GLY A 218 11.21 -4.17 17.87
C GLY A 218 10.14 -4.32 18.94
N LEU A 219 9.77 -3.19 19.54
CA LEU A 219 8.57 -3.06 20.37
C LEU A 219 7.65 -2.05 19.70
N SER A 220 6.37 -2.40 19.57
CA SER A 220 5.38 -1.54 18.98
C SER A 220 4.14 -1.40 19.87
N TYR A 221 3.49 -0.25 19.75
CA TYR A 221 2.21 0.03 20.39
C TYR A 221 1.34 0.81 19.42
N PHE A 222 0.06 0.44 19.31
CA PHE A 222 -0.91 1.13 18.48
C PHE A 222 -2.19 1.40 19.27
N LYS A 223 -2.76 2.58 19.06
CA LYS A 223 -4.07 2.96 19.58
C LYS A 223 -4.83 3.70 18.49
N GLY A 224 -5.94 3.12 18.04
CA GLY A 224 -6.74 3.68 16.97
C GLY A 224 -7.81 2.71 16.50
N THR A 225 -8.41 3.01 15.35
CA THR A 225 -9.41 2.15 14.72
C THR A 225 -8.79 0.80 14.34
N SER A 226 -9.42 -0.31 14.77
CA SER A 226 -9.01 -1.65 14.37
C SER A 226 -9.08 -1.80 12.86
N ARG A 227 -8.07 -2.43 12.26
CA ARG A 227 -7.96 -2.64 10.81
C ARG A 227 -8.23 -4.10 10.41
N GLU A 228 -8.81 -4.87 11.32
CA GLU A 228 -9.23 -6.25 11.06
C GLU A 228 -10.58 -6.27 10.30
N PRO A 229 -10.75 -7.15 9.30
CA PRO A 229 -11.99 -7.30 8.53
C PRO A 229 -13.09 -8.08 9.29
#